data_AF-A0A823FLE6-F1
#
_entry.id   AF-A0A823FLE6-F1
#
_cell.length_a   1.000
_cell.length_b   1.000
_cell.length_c   1.000
_cell.angle_alpha   90.00
_cell.angle_beta   90.00
_cell.angle_gamma   90.00
#
_symmetry.space_group_name_H-M   'P 1'
#
loop_
_entity.id
_entity.type
_entity.pdbx_description
1 polymer ?
#
loop_
_entity_poly.entity_id
_entity_poly.type
_entity_poly.pdbx_seq_one_letter_code
_entity_poly.pdbx_strand_id
1 'polypeptide(L)'
;MDNSVNQEELAMLELARSGDTEALEYFFSKYQSVIYWKSTQYFLQGAERDDLIQEAMIGLFKAIRDYDKTKEASFRSFAEMCINRQLLSAVKRASRQKNIPLNNSVSLDTPIAEDDMDWTLLDVISEKAAETPEDFLIKNEDLTHVARQLEQVTSEFEKEVLKQYLEGKSYQEMALFFNKKEKAIDNALQRVKKKMMKQLE
;
A
#
# COMPACT_ATOMS: atom_id res chain seq x y z
N MET A 1 -21.07 31.03 -42.68
CA MET A 1 -20.14 29.91 -43.00
C MET A 1 -19.94 28.96 -41.81
N ASP A 2 -20.71 29.08 -40.72
CA ASP A 2 -20.42 28.39 -39.45
C ASP A 2 -21.28 27.13 -39.18
N ASN A 3 -22.37 26.94 -39.93
CA ASN A 3 -23.29 25.81 -39.70
C ASN A 3 -22.95 24.52 -40.49
N SER A 4 -22.13 24.58 -41.55
CA SER A 4 -21.76 23.39 -42.33
C SER A 4 -20.64 22.59 -41.67
N VAL A 5 -19.66 23.28 -41.08
CA VAL A 5 -18.50 22.68 -40.39
C VAL A 5 -18.95 21.80 -39.21
N ASN A 6 -20.01 22.22 -38.52
CA ASN A 6 -20.56 21.48 -37.38
C ASN A 6 -21.31 20.21 -37.81
N GLN A 7 -21.96 20.20 -38.98
CA GLN A 7 -22.69 19.01 -39.47
C GLN A 7 -21.74 17.92 -39.98
N GLU A 8 -20.69 18.30 -40.70
CA GLU A 8 -19.66 17.35 -41.17
C GLU A 8 -18.89 16.73 -40.00
N GLU A 9 -18.50 17.54 -39.00
CA GLU A 9 -17.81 17.04 -37.80
C GLU A 9 -18.71 16.10 -36.99
N LEU A 10 -20.01 16.38 -36.91
CA LEU A 10 -20.98 15.48 -36.27
C LEU A 10 -21.14 14.16 -37.02
N ALA A 11 -21.16 14.18 -38.36
CA ALA A 11 -21.22 12.96 -39.17
C ALA A 11 -19.97 12.09 -38.98
N MET A 12 -18.78 12.72 -38.98
CA MET A 12 -17.51 12.05 -38.67
C MET A 12 -17.49 11.47 -37.25
N LEU A 13 -18.11 12.16 -36.28
CA LEU A 13 -18.26 11.66 -34.92
C LEU A 13 -19.07 10.36 -34.85
N GLU A 14 -20.18 10.28 -35.60
CA GLU A 14 -21.00 9.06 -35.64
C GLU A 14 -20.26 7.91 -36.34
N LEU A 15 -19.48 8.19 -37.39
CA LEU A 15 -18.59 7.19 -38.01
C LEU A 15 -17.51 6.70 -37.04
N ALA A 16 -16.86 7.62 -36.32
CA ALA A 16 -15.86 7.25 -35.32
C ALA A 16 -16.47 6.38 -34.20
N ARG A 17 -17.74 6.60 -33.84
CA ARG A 17 -18.47 5.77 -32.86
C ARG A 17 -18.82 4.39 -33.36
N SER A 18 -19.09 4.24 -34.66
CA SER A 18 -19.30 2.91 -35.26
C SER A 18 -18.01 2.13 -35.44
N GLY A 19 -16.86 2.71 -35.09
CA GLY A 19 -15.55 2.09 -35.16
C GLY A 19 -14.82 2.33 -36.48
N ASP A 20 -15.26 3.31 -37.28
CA ASP A 20 -14.57 3.68 -38.51
C ASP A 20 -13.16 4.22 -38.21
N THR A 21 -12.16 3.57 -38.79
CA THR A 21 -10.75 3.86 -38.51
C THR A 21 -10.30 5.20 -39.09
N GLU A 22 -10.83 5.60 -40.25
CA GLU A 22 -10.47 6.88 -40.87
C GLU A 22 -11.04 8.04 -40.07
N ALA A 23 -12.27 7.90 -39.57
CA ALA A 23 -12.89 8.88 -38.71
C ALA A 23 -12.20 9.01 -37.34
N LEU A 24 -11.78 7.89 -36.75
CA LEU A 24 -10.96 7.91 -35.54
C LEU A 24 -9.61 8.60 -35.77
N GLU A 25 -8.92 8.26 -36.86
CA GLU A 25 -7.63 8.86 -37.23
C GLU A 25 -7.75 10.37 -37.46
N TYR A 26 -8.85 10.83 -38.08
CA TYR A 26 -9.16 12.25 -38.22
C TYR A 26 -9.20 12.97 -36.87
N PHE A 27 -9.90 12.42 -35.88
CA PHE A 27 -9.96 13.03 -34.55
C PHE A 27 -8.63 12.94 -33.81
N PHE A 28 -7.91 11.83 -33.90
CA PHE A 28 -6.58 11.72 -33.29
C PHE A 28 -5.62 12.75 -33.85
N SER A 29 -5.53 12.86 -35.17
CA SER A 29 -4.70 13.86 -35.87
C SER A 29 -5.12 15.29 -35.48
N LYS A 30 -6.42 15.58 -35.44
CA LYS A 30 -6.95 16.93 -35.11
C LYS A 30 -6.59 17.38 -33.69
N TYR A 31 -6.58 16.46 -32.72
CA TYR A 31 -6.31 16.77 -31.31
C TYR A 31 -4.88 16.44 -30.87
N GLN A 32 -4.04 15.93 -31.77
CA GLN A 32 -2.68 15.49 -31.49
C GLN A 32 -1.87 16.55 -30.73
N SER A 33 -1.81 17.79 -31.24
CA SER A 33 -1.07 18.89 -30.59
C SER A 33 -1.58 19.20 -29.19
N VAL A 34 -2.89 19.14 -28.97
CA VAL A 34 -3.50 19.37 -27.64
C VAL A 34 -3.15 18.24 -26.68
N ILE A 35 -3.19 16.99 -27.15
CA ILE A 35 -2.79 15.81 -26.38
C ILE A 35 -1.33 15.94 -25.95
N TYR A 36 -0.42 16.22 -26.89
CA TYR A 36 1.01 16.35 -26.57
C TYR A 36 1.28 17.49 -25.59
N TRP A 37 0.70 18.67 -25.82
CA TRP A 37 0.88 19.81 -24.95
C TRP A 37 0.32 19.55 -23.54
N LYS A 38 -0.92 19.05 -23.43
CA LYS A 38 -1.50 18.74 -22.11
C LYS A 38 -0.71 17.66 -21.38
N SER A 39 -0.24 16.63 -22.08
CA SER A 39 0.55 15.56 -21.46
C SER A 39 1.85 16.08 -20.83
N THR A 40 2.48 17.12 -21.39
CA THR A 40 3.68 17.74 -20.79
C THR A 40 3.42 18.49 -19.48
N GLN A 41 2.17 18.82 -19.17
CA GLN A 41 1.82 19.53 -17.94
C GLN A 41 1.66 18.62 -16.73
N TYR A 42 1.71 17.31 -16.94
CA TYR A 42 1.54 16.31 -15.91
C TYR A 42 2.80 15.46 -15.76
N PHE A 43 3.02 14.97 -14.56
CA PHE A 43 4.09 14.03 -14.25
C PHE A 43 3.48 12.79 -13.61
N LEU A 44 3.87 11.62 -14.11
CA LEU A 44 3.39 10.32 -13.65
C LEU A 44 4.59 9.52 -13.14
N GLN A 45 4.71 9.42 -11.82
CA GLN A 45 5.83 8.74 -11.16
C GLN A 45 5.93 7.28 -11.66
N GLY A 46 7.12 6.90 -12.14
CA GLY A 46 7.39 5.54 -12.61
C GLY A 46 6.79 5.20 -13.98
N ALA A 47 6.33 6.19 -14.74
CA ALA A 47 5.79 6.02 -16.08
C ALA A 47 6.50 6.94 -17.08
N GLU A 48 6.46 6.56 -18.35
CA GLU A 48 7.03 7.32 -19.44
C GLU A 48 6.08 8.41 -19.93
N ARG A 49 6.61 9.37 -20.69
CA ARG A 49 5.78 10.42 -21.30
C ARG A 49 4.73 9.83 -22.25
N ASP A 50 5.06 8.73 -22.91
CA ASP A 50 4.16 8.03 -23.82
C ASP A 50 2.95 7.45 -23.08
N ASP A 51 3.10 7.03 -21.81
CA ASP A 51 1.97 6.57 -20.99
C ASP A 51 0.94 7.70 -20.75
N LEU A 52 1.42 8.93 -20.51
CA LEU A 52 0.54 10.09 -20.37
C LEU A 52 -0.18 10.42 -21.69
N ILE A 53 0.51 10.29 -22.81
CA ILE A 53 -0.09 10.48 -24.15
C ILE A 53 -1.19 9.44 -24.39
N GLN A 54 -0.96 8.18 -24.05
CA GLN A 54 -1.96 7.12 -24.16
C GLN A 54 -3.18 7.38 -23.25
N GLU A 55 -2.96 7.83 -22.01
CA GLU A 55 -4.04 8.23 -21.12
C GLU A 55 -4.85 9.42 -21.69
N ALA A 56 -4.18 10.41 -22.28
CA ALA A 56 -4.86 11.50 -22.97
C ALA A 56 -5.69 11.02 -24.18
N MET A 57 -5.16 10.10 -24.98
CA MET A 57 -5.88 9.48 -26.10
C MET A 57 -7.13 8.73 -25.63
N ILE A 58 -7.06 7.99 -24.51
CA ILE A 58 -8.23 7.36 -23.89
C ILE A 58 -9.28 8.42 -23.49
N GLY A 59 -8.84 9.59 -23.02
CA GLY A 59 -9.71 10.72 -22.72
C GLY A 59 -10.45 11.24 -23.97
N LEU A 60 -9.74 11.39 -25.09
CA LEU A 60 -10.34 11.76 -26.38
C LEU A 60 -11.32 10.69 -26.87
N PHE A 61 -10.97 9.41 -26.79
CA PHE A 61 -11.84 8.31 -27.20
C PHE A 61 -13.16 8.29 -26.41
N LYS A 62 -13.09 8.53 -25.10
CA LYS A 62 -14.29 8.73 -24.26
C LYS A 62 -15.12 9.94 -24.71
N ALA A 63 -14.46 11.03 -25.11
CA ALA A 63 -15.16 12.19 -25.63
C ALA A 63 -15.92 11.87 -26.92
N ILE A 64 -15.30 11.17 -27.86
CA ILE A 64 -15.93 10.72 -29.11
C ILE A 64 -17.18 9.88 -28.78
N ARG A 65 -17.03 8.89 -27.90
CA ARG A 65 -18.12 8.01 -27.49
C ARG A 65 -19.27 8.75 -26.80
N ASP A 66 -18.96 9.65 -25.87
CA ASP A 66 -19.95 10.19 -24.92
C ASP A 66 -20.47 11.60 -25.28
N TYR A 67 -19.97 12.23 -26.35
CA TYR A 67 -20.40 13.57 -26.74
C TYR A 67 -21.90 13.65 -27.02
N ASP A 68 -22.54 14.74 -26.59
CA ASP A 68 -23.97 14.93 -26.77
C ASP A 68 -24.22 16.31 -27.37
N LYS A 69 -24.65 16.32 -28.63
CA LYS A 69 -24.94 17.54 -29.41
C LYS A 69 -26.14 18.32 -28.87
N THR A 70 -26.96 17.73 -28.01
CA THR A 70 -28.09 18.44 -27.38
C THR A 70 -27.64 19.39 -26.28
N LYS A 71 -26.39 19.28 -25.83
CA LYS A 71 -25.78 20.15 -24.82
C LYS A 71 -25.12 21.35 -25.48
N GLU A 72 -25.01 22.45 -24.72
CA GLU A 72 -24.46 23.72 -25.21
C GLU A 72 -22.95 23.70 -25.50
N ALA A 73 -22.23 22.68 -25.02
CA ALA A 73 -20.78 22.61 -25.18
C ALA A 73 -20.38 22.11 -26.57
N SER A 74 -19.43 22.80 -27.21
CA SER A 74 -18.79 22.31 -28.45
C SER A 74 -18.05 20.99 -28.20
N PHE A 75 -17.92 20.15 -29.23
CA PHE A 75 -17.15 18.91 -29.13
C PHE A 75 -15.72 19.17 -28.67
N ARG A 76 -15.10 20.25 -29.17
CA ARG A 76 -13.75 20.66 -28.75
C ARG A 76 -13.65 20.89 -27.26
N SER A 77 -14.55 21.70 -26.70
CA SER A 77 -14.55 21.97 -25.26
C SER A 77 -14.76 20.70 -24.44
N PHE A 78 -15.63 19.80 -24.92
CA PHE A 78 -15.90 18.52 -24.26
C PHE A 78 -14.69 17.57 -24.33
N ALA A 79 -14.05 17.46 -25.49
CA ALA A 79 -12.86 16.64 -25.71
C ALA A 79 -11.70 17.10 -24.81
N GLU A 80 -11.40 18.40 -24.79
CA GLU A 80 -10.36 18.95 -23.93
C GLU A 80 -10.63 18.69 -22.45
N MET A 81 -11.90 18.79 -22.01
CA MET A 81 -12.30 18.45 -20.64
C MET A 81 -12.05 16.96 -20.33
N CYS A 82 -12.45 16.05 -21.22
CA CYS A 82 -12.28 14.61 -21.03
C CYS A 82 -10.80 14.21 -21.01
N ILE A 83 -9.98 14.74 -21.93
CA ILE A 83 -8.52 14.57 -21.95
C ILE A 83 -7.92 14.98 -20.60
N ASN A 84 -8.25 16.19 -20.15
CA ASN A 84 -7.70 16.73 -18.90
C ASN A 84 -8.12 15.91 -17.67
N ARG A 85 -9.38 15.47 -17.63
CA ARG A 85 -9.89 14.61 -16.55
C ARG A 85 -9.21 13.25 -16.54
N GLN A 86 -8.94 12.67 -17.71
CA GLN A 86 -8.29 11.37 -17.81
C GLN A 86 -6.83 11.44 -17.32
N LEU A 87 -6.07 12.45 -17.78
CA LEU A 87 -4.71 12.75 -17.30
C LEU A 87 -4.67 12.94 -15.78
N LEU A 88 -5.53 13.82 -15.24
CA LEU A 88 -5.59 14.06 -13.80
C LEU A 88 -5.96 12.79 -13.02
N SER A 89 -6.85 11.96 -13.58
CA SER A 89 -7.25 10.71 -12.94
C SER A 89 -6.10 9.70 -12.93
N ALA A 90 -5.31 9.61 -14.00
CA ALA A 90 -4.12 8.76 -14.07
C ALA A 90 -3.09 9.16 -13.00
N VAL A 91 -2.76 10.45 -12.92
CA VAL A 91 -1.84 10.98 -11.90
C VAL A 91 -2.37 10.71 -10.50
N LYS A 92 -3.65 10.97 -10.24
CA LYS A 92 -4.29 10.70 -8.94
C LYS A 92 -4.34 9.21 -8.59
N ARG A 93 -4.35 8.29 -9.58
CA ARG A 93 -4.29 6.85 -9.33
C ARG A 93 -2.88 6.43 -8.92
N ALA A 94 -1.86 6.99 -9.57
CA ALA A 94 -0.46 6.69 -9.26
C ALA A 94 -0.01 7.27 -7.92
N SER A 95 -0.47 8.46 -7.54
CA SER A 95 -0.10 9.13 -6.28
C SER A 95 -0.95 8.74 -5.05
N ARG A 96 -1.76 7.66 -5.14
CA ARG A 96 -2.57 7.21 -3.98
C ARG A 96 -1.70 6.72 -2.83
N GLN A 97 -2.21 6.86 -1.61
CA GLN A 97 -1.51 6.47 -0.38
C GLN A 97 -1.01 5.01 -0.39
N LYS A 98 -1.77 4.09 -0.98
CA LYS A 98 -1.35 2.68 -1.13
C LYS A 98 -0.11 2.47 -2.02
N ASN A 99 0.21 3.44 -2.87
CA ASN A 99 1.38 3.39 -3.76
C ASN A 99 2.58 4.16 -3.18
N ILE A 100 2.43 4.81 -2.01
CA ILE A 100 3.54 5.53 -1.36
C ILE A 100 4.76 4.63 -1.12
N PRO A 101 4.61 3.36 -0.65
CA PRO A 101 5.78 2.49 -0.48
C PRO A 101 6.56 2.28 -1.77
N LEU A 102 5.88 2.16 -2.92
CA LEU A 102 6.51 1.99 -4.23
C LEU A 102 7.10 3.31 -4.78
N ASN A 103 6.41 4.42 -4.54
CA ASN A 103 6.83 5.73 -5.03
C ASN A 103 8.02 6.30 -4.26
N ASN A 104 8.18 5.92 -2.98
CA ASN A 104 9.21 6.43 -2.08
C ASN A 104 10.27 5.39 -1.73
N SER A 105 10.18 4.17 -2.25
CA SER A 105 11.23 3.16 -2.03
C SER A 105 12.52 3.60 -2.70
N VAL A 106 13.63 3.43 -1.99
CA VAL A 106 14.98 3.60 -2.53
C VAL A 106 15.59 2.21 -2.70
N SER A 107 16.36 2.00 -3.77
CA SER A 107 17.03 0.72 -3.97
C SER A 107 18.07 0.50 -2.86
N LEU A 108 18.12 -0.71 -2.29
CA LEU A 108 19.15 -1.08 -1.32
C LEU A 108 20.55 -1.10 -1.97
N ASP A 109 20.62 -1.26 -3.28
CA ASP A 109 21.86 -1.20 -4.07
C ASP A 109 22.29 0.24 -4.40
N THR A 110 21.59 1.26 -3.90
CA THR A 110 21.94 2.66 -4.16
C THR A 110 23.30 2.95 -3.53
N PRO A 111 24.31 3.41 -4.31
CA PRO A 111 25.63 3.75 -3.77
C PRO A 111 25.52 4.91 -2.78
N ILE A 112 26.27 4.83 -1.68
CA ILE A 112 26.26 5.85 -0.62
C ILE A 112 27.56 6.66 -0.54
N ALA A 113 28.62 6.24 -1.23
CA ALA A 113 29.91 6.91 -1.26
C ALA A 113 30.20 7.47 -2.66
N GLU A 114 30.84 8.64 -2.72
CA GLU A 114 31.21 9.32 -3.98
C GLU A 114 32.59 8.85 -4.52
N ASP A 115 33.43 8.21 -3.70
CA ASP A 115 34.81 7.82 -4.04
C ASP A 115 35.08 6.32 -3.79
N ASP A 116 35.57 5.59 -4.80
CA ASP A 116 36.24 4.25 -4.84
C ASP A 116 35.72 3.10 -3.96
N MET A 117 34.62 3.29 -3.25
CA MET A 117 34.03 2.36 -2.29
C MET A 117 32.71 1.85 -2.85
N ASP A 118 32.61 0.53 -3.07
CA ASP A 118 31.39 -0.16 -3.53
C ASP A 118 30.30 -0.29 -2.45
N TRP A 119 30.22 0.67 -1.53
CA TRP A 119 29.23 0.63 -0.46
C TRP A 119 27.85 1.04 -0.96
N THR A 120 26.88 0.22 -0.61
CA THR A 120 25.46 0.42 -0.92
C THR A 120 24.66 0.74 0.35
N LEU A 121 23.40 1.17 0.20
CA LEU A 121 22.50 1.35 1.34
C LEU A 121 22.35 0.05 2.16
N LEU A 122 22.37 -1.12 1.52
CA LEU A 122 22.27 -2.41 2.20
C LEU A 122 23.37 -2.62 3.24
N ASP A 123 24.60 -2.18 2.93
CA ASP A 123 25.78 -2.39 3.78
C ASP A 123 25.74 -1.58 5.09
N VAL A 124 24.92 -0.52 5.13
CA VAL A 124 24.81 0.39 6.28
C VAL A 124 23.50 0.19 7.06
N ILE A 125 22.49 -0.44 6.46
CA ILE A 125 21.22 -0.70 7.14
C ILE A 125 21.43 -1.74 8.24
N SER A 126 21.49 -1.28 9.49
CA SER A 126 21.51 -2.12 10.68
C SER A 126 20.09 -2.45 11.16
N GLU A 127 19.88 -3.67 11.63
CA GLU A 127 18.64 -4.04 12.31
C GLU A 127 18.50 -3.25 13.63
N LYS A 128 17.38 -2.52 13.78
CA LYS A 128 17.12 -1.69 14.97
C LYS A 128 17.08 -2.47 16.29
N ALA A 129 16.89 -3.79 16.22
CA ALA A 129 16.76 -4.69 17.36
C ALA A 129 17.79 -5.83 17.29
N ALA A 130 18.95 -5.60 16.66
CA ALA A 130 20.05 -6.55 16.75
C ALA A 130 20.44 -6.72 18.23
N GLU A 131 20.03 -7.85 18.81
CA GLU A 131 20.37 -8.21 20.18
C GLU A 131 21.83 -8.64 20.20
N THR A 132 22.67 -7.95 20.97
CA THR A 132 24.08 -8.32 21.08
C THR A 132 24.23 -9.62 21.86
N PRO A 133 25.35 -10.36 21.71
CA PRO A 133 25.64 -11.53 22.56
C PRO A 133 25.57 -11.19 24.06
N GLU A 134 25.99 -9.98 24.44
CA GLU A 134 25.91 -9.45 25.80
C GLU A 134 24.47 -9.23 26.24
N ASP A 135 23.63 -8.61 25.40
CA ASP A 135 22.21 -8.42 25.69
C ASP A 135 21.49 -9.76 25.87
N PHE A 136 21.81 -10.74 25.01
CA PHE A 136 21.27 -12.08 25.10
C PHE A 136 21.67 -12.77 26.41
N LEU A 137 22.94 -12.62 26.83
CA LEU A 137 23.44 -13.18 28.09
C LEU A 137 22.71 -12.57 29.29
N ILE A 138 22.63 -11.24 29.36
CA ILE A 138 21.93 -10.51 30.44
C ILE A 138 20.48 -10.97 30.54
N LYS A 139 19.77 -11.00 29.40
CA LYS A 139 18.38 -11.43 29.35
C LYS A 139 18.19 -12.87 29.80
N ASN A 140 19.11 -13.77 29.44
CA ASN A 140 19.05 -15.17 29.86
C ASN A 140 19.32 -15.32 31.37
N GLU A 141 20.23 -14.52 31.94
CA GLU A 141 20.46 -14.45 33.39
C GLU A 141 19.22 -13.93 34.13
N ASP A 142 18.61 -12.85 33.64
CA ASP A 142 17.37 -12.28 34.19
C ASP A 142 16.23 -13.30 34.16
N LEU A 143 16.03 -13.99 33.03
CA LEU A 143 15.01 -15.04 32.90
C LEU A 143 15.27 -16.19 33.87
N THR A 144 16.53 -16.62 34.02
CA THR A 144 16.92 -17.68 34.95
C THR A 144 16.68 -17.25 36.40
N HIS A 145 16.98 -16.00 36.72
CA HIS A 145 16.76 -15.44 38.04
C HIS A 145 15.27 -15.40 38.40
N VAL A 146 14.43 -14.86 37.51
CA VAL A 146 12.97 -14.80 37.68
C VAL A 146 12.36 -16.19 37.76
N ALA A 147 12.80 -17.13 36.92
CA ALA A 147 12.32 -18.52 36.94
C ALA A 147 12.61 -19.17 38.30
N ARG A 148 13.83 -19.00 38.84
CA ARG A 148 14.22 -19.54 40.14
C ARG A 148 13.40 -18.94 41.28
N GLN A 149 13.17 -17.63 41.27
CA GLN A 149 12.32 -16.98 42.27
C GLN A 149 10.89 -17.53 42.21
N LEU A 150 10.32 -17.62 41.00
CA LEU A 150 8.98 -18.17 40.81
C LEU A 150 8.86 -19.58 41.33
N GLU A 151 9.87 -20.41 41.11
CA GLU A 151 9.89 -21.78 41.60
C GLU A 151 9.83 -21.89 43.13
N GLN A 152 10.34 -20.88 43.86
CA GLN A 152 10.33 -20.82 45.32
C GLN A 152 9.00 -20.30 45.90
N VAL A 153 8.35 -19.34 45.23
CA VAL A 153 7.10 -18.74 45.74
C VAL A 153 5.82 -19.40 45.24
N THR A 154 5.86 -20.14 44.12
CA THR A 154 4.68 -20.82 43.55
C THR A 154 4.52 -22.24 44.10
N SER A 155 3.27 -22.67 44.26
CA SER A 155 2.99 -24.07 44.61
C SER A 155 3.12 -25.00 43.41
N GLU A 156 3.30 -26.30 43.63
CA GLU A 156 3.36 -27.29 42.54
C GLU A 156 2.16 -27.23 41.58
N PHE A 157 0.97 -26.94 42.11
CA PHE A 157 -0.23 -26.73 41.29
C PHE A 157 -0.14 -25.45 40.45
N GLU A 158 0.39 -24.36 41.01
CA GLU A 158 0.57 -23.10 40.29
C GLU A 158 1.65 -23.19 39.21
N LYS A 159 2.73 -23.95 39.46
CA LYS A 159 3.79 -24.23 38.48
C LYS A 159 3.26 -24.97 37.27
N GLU A 160 2.53 -26.06 37.50
CA GLU A 160 1.99 -26.86 36.41
C GLU A 160 0.92 -26.07 35.64
N VAL A 161 0.06 -25.29 36.32
CA VAL A 161 -0.89 -24.39 35.62
C VAL A 161 -0.17 -23.32 34.79
N LEU A 162 0.89 -22.69 35.32
CA LEU A 162 1.68 -21.69 34.59
C LEU A 162 2.34 -22.30 33.36
N LYS A 163 2.92 -23.51 33.49
CA LYS A 163 3.57 -24.23 32.38
C LYS A 163 2.58 -24.51 31.25
N GLN A 164 1.40 -25.06 31.57
CA GLN A 164 0.35 -25.35 30.59
C GLN A 164 -0.17 -24.07 29.90
N TYR A 165 -0.22 -22.95 30.64
CA TYR A 165 -0.58 -21.65 30.08
C TYR A 165 0.50 -21.10 29.12
N LEU A 166 1.78 -21.23 29.48
CA LEU A 166 2.91 -20.82 28.62
C LEU A 166 3.04 -21.69 27.37
N GLU A 167 2.61 -22.95 27.42
CA GLU A 167 2.46 -23.84 26.26
C GLU A 167 1.25 -23.47 25.37
N GLY A 168 0.45 -22.47 25.76
CA GLY A 168 -0.66 -21.94 24.97
C GLY A 168 -1.99 -22.67 25.14
N LYS A 169 -2.15 -23.52 26.17
CA LYS A 169 -3.41 -24.24 26.40
C LYS A 169 -4.51 -23.32 26.91
N SER A 170 -5.74 -23.63 26.53
CA SER A 170 -6.92 -22.92 27.01
C SER A 170 -7.28 -23.29 28.45
N TYR A 171 -8.04 -22.41 29.11
CA TYR A 171 -8.52 -22.65 30.47
C TYR A 171 -9.37 -23.92 30.59
N GLN A 172 -10.07 -24.29 29.52
CA GLN A 172 -10.91 -25.49 29.43
C GLN A 172 -10.06 -26.76 29.37
N GLU A 173 -9.03 -26.78 28.53
CA GLU A 173 -8.10 -27.90 28.41
C GLU A 173 -7.33 -28.13 29.73
N MET A 174 -6.90 -27.06 30.38
CA MET A 174 -6.27 -27.15 31.70
C MET A 174 -7.23 -27.66 32.76
N ALA A 175 -8.47 -27.15 32.79
CA ALA A 175 -9.50 -27.60 33.73
C ALA A 175 -9.78 -29.10 33.59
N LEU A 176 -9.86 -29.61 32.36
CA LEU A 176 -10.00 -31.02 32.04
C LEU A 176 -8.78 -31.84 32.50
N PHE A 177 -7.57 -31.38 32.20
CA PHE A 177 -6.32 -32.05 32.57
C PHE A 177 -6.16 -32.21 34.08
N PHE A 178 -6.43 -31.15 34.85
CA PHE A 178 -6.33 -31.19 36.32
C PHE A 178 -7.57 -31.75 37.03
N ASN A 179 -8.63 -32.08 36.29
CA ASN A 179 -9.95 -32.43 36.83
C ASN A 179 -10.47 -31.37 37.83
N LYS A 180 -10.40 -30.10 37.43
CA LYS A 180 -10.82 -28.93 38.22
C LYS A 180 -11.78 -28.07 37.41
N LYS A 181 -12.47 -27.14 38.09
CA LYS A 181 -13.26 -26.10 37.41
C LYS A 181 -12.32 -25.04 36.82
N GLU A 182 -12.70 -24.43 35.70
CA GLU A 182 -11.98 -23.32 35.08
C GLU A 182 -11.64 -22.19 36.07
N LYS A 183 -12.56 -21.89 36.99
CA LYS A 183 -12.35 -20.90 38.07
C LYS A 183 -11.12 -21.20 38.95
N ALA A 184 -10.76 -22.46 39.13
CA ALA A 184 -9.57 -22.84 39.91
C ALA A 184 -8.27 -22.55 39.15
N ILE A 185 -8.29 -22.69 37.82
CA ILE A 185 -7.16 -22.38 36.92
C ILE A 185 -6.95 -20.87 36.85
N ASP A 186 -8.03 -20.09 36.65
CA ASP A 186 -7.99 -18.62 36.67
C ASP A 186 -7.44 -18.09 38.00
N ASN A 187 -7.96 -18.58 39.13
CA ASN A 187 -7.46 -18.22 40.46
C ASN A 187 -5.97 -18.57 40.65
N ALA A 188 -5.48 -19.67 40.06
CA ALA A 188 -4.07 -20.03 40.13
C ALA A 188 -3.21 -19.05 39.34
N LEU A 189 -3.58 -18.73 38.10
CA LEU A 189 -2.88 -17.74 37.26
C LEU A 189 -2.87 -16.34 37.90
N GLN A 190 -3.98 -15.92 38.52
CA GLN A 190 -4.04 -14.65 39.26
C GLN A 190 -3.06 -14.63 40.44
N ARG A 191 -2.96 -15.74 41.20
CA ARG A 191 -1.98 -15.84 42.30
C ARG A 191 -0.55 -15.83 41.80
N VAL A 192 -0.26 -16.54 40.71
CA VAL A 192 1.07 -16.52 40.06
C VAL A 192 1.43 -15.10 39.65
N LYS A 193 0.54 -14.38 38.94
CA LYS A 193 0.76 -13.00 38.51
C LYS A 193 1.01 -12.06 39.69
N LYS A 194 0.26 -12.21 40.79
CA LYS A 194 0.44 -11.42 42.02
C LYS A 194 1.77 -11.72 42.72
N LYS A 195 2.22 -12.98 42.70
CA LYS A 195 3.53 -13.38 43.24
C LYS A 195 4.68 -12.86 42.39
N MET A 196 4.56 -12.90 41.06
CA MET A 196 5.52 -12.29 40.14
C MET A 196 5.67 -10.79 40.39
N MET A 197 4.56 -10.05 40.45
CA MET A 197 4.61 -8.60 40.66
C MET A 197 5.31 -8.19 41.95
N LYS A 198 5.19 -8.99 43.03
CA LYS A 198 5.89 -8.74 44.30
C LYS A 198 7.40 -9.01 44.28
N GLN A 199 7.91 -9.72 43.28
CA GLN A 199 9.34 -10.04 43.14
C GLN A 199 10.05 -9.13 42.13
N LEU A 200 9.28 -8.35 41.36
CA LEU A 200 9.75 -7.38 40.37
C LEU A 200 9.82 -5.94 40.91
N GLU A 201 9.32 -5.70 42.12
CA GLU A 201 9.56 -4.47 42.93
C GLU A 201 10.84 -4.63 43.76
#